data_AF-A0AAD5L548-F1
#
_entry.id   AF-A0AAD5L548-F1
#
_cell.length_a   1.000
_cell.length_b   1.000
_cell.length_c   1.000
_cell.angle_alpha   90.00
_cell.angle_beta   90.00
_cell.angle_gamma   90.00
#
_symmetry.space_group_name_H-M   'P 1'
#
loop_
_entity.id
_entity.type
_entity.pdbx_description
1 polymer ?
#
loop_
_entity_poly.entity_id
_entity_poly.type
_entity_poly.pdbx_seq_one_letter_code
_entity_poly.pdbx_strand_id
1 'polypeptide(L)'
;MASLQAMMGQQQPKGISLTKLLSAENVTPLLQDEASVNALLPHLPDGIQNAYELQQTLRSPQFRQSIGSLVSALQTGNYHAVLTNFGLDPAAGASKLTYGDSVGAFLDAIQHWADQQDATMTEDSTGNQPHQQQHQ
;
A
#
# COMPACT_ATOMS: atom_id res chain seq x y z
N MET A 1 -48.24 5.46 -12.03
CA MET A 1 -47.50 4.72 -10.99
C MET A 1 -46.02 4.75 -11.33
N ALA A 2 -45.32 5.84 -11.00
CA ALA A 2 -43.92 6.03 -11.39
C ALA A 2 -43.22 6.94 -10.37
N SER A 3 -43.05 6.45 -9.13
CA SER A 3 -42.34 7.22 -8.10
C SER A 3 -41.99 6.38 -6.87
N LEU A 4 -41.37 5.22 -7.08
CA LEU A 4 -40.69 4.49 -5.99
C LEU A 4 -39.22 4.16 -6.27
N GLN A 5 -38.67 4.47 -7.46
CA GLN A 5 -37.33 3.98 -7.84
C GLN A 5 -36.18 4.95 -7.58
N ALA A 6 -36.44 6.15 -7.03
CA ALA A 6 -35.40 7.17 -6.78
C ALA A 6 -34.83 7.18 -5.34
N MET A 7 -35.24 6.25 -4.47
CA MET A 7 -34.84 6.24 -3.05
C MET A 7 -33.64 5.34 -2.71
N MET A 8 -32.97 4.74 -3.70
CA MET A 8 -31.71 3.99 -3.47
C MET A 8 -30.46 4.88 -3.65
N GLY A 9 -30.49 6.09 -3.10
CA GLY A 9 -29.32 6.94 -2.93
C GLY A 9 -28.36 6.35 -1.90
N GLN A 10 -27.59 5.34 -2.32
CA GLN A 10 -26.18 5.12 -1.98
C GLN A 10 -25.76 5.50 -0.55
N GLN A 11 -26.10 4.66 0.43
CA GLN A 11 -25.24 4.52 1.61
C GLN A 11 -24.17 3.48 1.30
N GLN A 12 -23.29 3.81 0.35
CA GLN A 12 -22.06 3.06 0.17
C GLN A 12 -21.26 3.20 1.47
N PRO A 13 -20.72 2.11 2.04
CA PRO A 13 -19.94 2.18 3.26
C PRO A 13 -18.86 3.26 3.09
N LYS A 14 -18.63 4.03 4.16
CA LYS A 14 -17.59 5.07 4.24
C LYS A 14 -16.20 4.40 4.21
N GLY A 15 -15.90 3.74 3.11
CA GLY A 15 -14.63 3.09 2.86
C GLY A 15 -13.55 4.13 2.72
N ILE A 16 -12.36 3.78 3.18
CA ILE A 16 -11.17 4.61 3.01
C ILE A 16 -10.96 4.82 1.51
N SER A 17 -10.85 6.08 1.10
CA SER A 17 -10.59 6.43 -0.30
C SER A 17 -9.08 6.51 -0.51
N LEU A 18 -8.52 5.47 -1.12
CA LEU A 18 -7.08 5.40 -1.41
C LEU A 18 -6.62 6.55 -2.32
N THR A 19 -7.49 7.01 -3.23
CA THR A 19 -7.24 8.18 -4.08
C THR A 19 -7.16 9.50 -3.29
N LYS A 20 -7.88 9.60 -2.17
CA LYS A 20 -7.78 10.75 -1.25
C LYS A 20 -6.56 10.65 -0.33
N LEU A 21 -6.20 9.43 0.10
CA LEU A 21 -4.99 9.19 0.89
C LEU A 21 -3.72 9.52 0.09
N LEU A 22 -3.64 9.06 -1.15
CA LEU A 22 -2.51 9.30 -2.06
C LEU A 22 -2.60 10.65 -2.78
N SER A 23 -3.26 11.64 -2.18
CA SER A 23 -3.32 12.99 -2.73
C SER A 23 -1.93 13.64 -2.73
N ALA A 24 -1.70 14.55 -3.66
CA ALA A 24 -0.42 15.25 -3.81
C ALA A 24 0.05 15.92 -2.51
N GLU A 25 -0.89 16.44 -1.71
CA GLU A 25 -0.62 17.09 -0.43
C GLU A 25 -0.10 16.09 0.61
N ASN A 26 -0.70 14.90 0.67
CA ASN A 26 -0.31 13.86 1.63
C ASN A 26 1.02 13.18 1.28
N VAL A 27 1.35 13.09 -0.02
CA VAL A 27 2.61 12.49 -0.50
C VAL A 27 3.77 13.48 -0.62
N THR A 28 3.51 14.78 -0.45
CA THR A 28 4.56 15.81 -0.43
C THR A 28 5.69 15.52 0.56
N PRO A 29 5.45 15.14 1.83
CA PRO A 29 6.54 14.80 2.76
C PRO A 29 7.34 13.56 2.33
N LEU A 30 6.73 12.57 1.69
CA LEU A 30 7.46 11.40 1.13
C LEU A 30 8.42 11.80 0.01
N LEU A 31 8.11 12.87 -0.72
CA LEU A 31 8.97 13.41 -1.78
C LEU A 31 10.11 14.28 -1.24
N GLN A 32 10.09 14.62 0.06
CA GLN A 32 11.19 15.32 0.73
C GLN A 32 12.24 14.34 1.28
N ASP A 33 11.89 13.07 1.41
CA ASP A 33 12.81 12.01 1.82
C ASP A 33 13.54 11.42 0.61
N GLU A 34 14.86 11.61 0.56
CA GLU A 34 15.72 11.11 -0.51
C GLU A 34 15.71 9.58 -0.60
N ALA A 35 15.58 8.88 0.52
CA ALA A 35 15.54 7.41 0.53
C ALA A 35 14.27 6.91 -0.15
N SER A 36 13.11 7.48 0.21
CA SER A 36 11.83 7.19 -0.44
C SER A 36 11.85 7.53 -1.94
N VAL A 37 12.41 8.68 -2.32
CA VAL A 37 12.52 9.05 -3.75
C VAL A 37 13.38 8.05 -4.51
N ASN A 38 14.56 7.70 -4.00
CA ASN A 38 15.46 6.75 -4.65
C ASN A 38 14.86 5.35 -4.82
N ALA A 39 14.02 4.91 -3.86
CA ALA A 39 13.29 3.66 -3.97
C ALA A 39 12.19 3.70 -5.06
N LEU A 40 11.61 4.88 -5.32
CA LEU A 40 10.52 5.05 -6.29
C LEU A 40 11.00 5.29 -7.73
N LEU A 41 12.18 5.91 -7.91
CA LEU A 41 12.77 6.17 -9.24
C LEU A 41 12.80 4.97 -10.19
N PRO A 42 13.21 3.74 -9.79
CA PRO A 42 13.26 2.60 -10.70
C PRO A 42 11.88 2.07 -11.13
N HIS A 43 10.80 2.48 -10.45
CA HIS A 43 9.43 2.07 -10.76
C HIS A 43 8.67 3.07 -11.61
N LEU A 44 9.33 4.17 -12.02
CA LEU A 44 8.72 5.16 -12.88
C LEU A 44 8.61 4.64 -14.33
N PRO A 45 7.61 5.12 -15.09
CA PRO A 45 7.49 4.81 -16.51
C PRO A 45 8.73 5.22 -17.30
N ASP A 46 9.00 4.54 -18.42
CA ASP A 46 10.09 4.89 -19.32
C ASP A 46 10.01 6.37 -19.76
N GLY A 47 11.12 7.09 -19.59
CA GLY A 47 11.21 8.53 -19.86
C GLY A 47 10.99 9.44 -18.65
N ILE A 48 10.72 8.88 -17.46
CA ILE A 48 10.55 9.62 -16.20
C ILE A 48 11.58 9.09 -15.20
N GLN A 49 12.66 9.83 -14.95
CA GLN A 49 13.80 9.33 -14.13
C GLN A 49 14.38 10.39 -13.17
N ASN A 50 13.60 11.41 -12.83
CA ASN A 50 14.02 12.40 -11.83
C ASN A 50 12.89 12.75 -10.84
N ALA A 51 13.29 13.36 -9.71
CA ALA A 51 12.37 13.72 -8.63
C ALA A 51 11.26 14.68 -9.07
N TYR A 52 11.54 15.58 -10.02
CA TYR A 52 10.53 16.51 -10.55
C TYR A 52 9.44 15.76 -11.33
N GLU A 53 9.83 14.82 -12.18
CA GLU A 53 8.88 14.01 -12.96
C GLU A 53 8.12 13.00 -12.10
N LEU A 54 8.72 12.50 -11.01
CA LEU A 54 8.01 11.74 -9.98
C LEU A 54 6.85 12.57 -9.39
N GLN A 55 7.10 13.85 -9.07
CA GLN A 55 6.04 14.76 -8.60
C GLN A 55 4.95 14.97 -9.65
N GLN A 56 5.31 15.09 -10.93
CA GLN A 56 4.34 15.19 -12.02
C GLN A 56 3.50 13.92 -12.15
N THR A 57 4.14 12.75 -12.06
CA THR A 57 3.48 11.44 -12.12
C THR A 57 2.46 11.27 -11.00
N LEU A 58 2.81 11.62 -9.76
CA LEU A 58 1.88 11.54 -8.61
C LEU A 58 0.69 12.50 -8.73
N ARG A 59 0.86 13.63 -9.43
CA ARG A 59 -0.21 14.59 -9.72
C ARG A 59 -1.00 14.24 -10.97
N SER A 60 -0.53 13.29 -11.77
CA SER A 60 -1.13 12.93 -13.06
C SER A 60 -2.50 12.27 -12.92
N PRO A 61 -3.42 12.49 -13.86
CA PRO A 61 -4.69 11.78 -13.89
C PRO A 61 -4.53 10.27 -14.14
N GLN A 62 -3.49 9.85 -14.87
CA GLN A 62 -3.21 8.45 -15.18
C GLN A 62 -2.91 7.66 -13.90
N PHE A 63 -2.06 8.19 -13.03
CA PHE A 63 -1.78 7.58 -11.73
C PHE A 63 -3.06 7.41 -10.90
N ARG A 64 -3.90 8.45 -10.83
CA ARG A 64 -5.18 8.40 -10.10
C ARG A 64 -6.14 7.37 -10.68
N GLN A 65 -6.19 7.24 -12.00
CA GLN A 65 -6.99 6.22 -12.67
C GLN A 65 -6.50 4.80 -12.34
N SER A 66 -5.19 4.58 -12.33
CA SER A 66 -4.59 3.30 -11.92
C SER A 66 -4.93 2.94 -10.48
N ILE A 67 -4.86 3.90 -9.55
CA ILE A 67 -5.29 3.69 -8.15
C ILE A 67 -6.79 3.38 -8.07
N GLY A 68 -7.64 4.08 -8.83
CA GLY A 68 -9.07 3.77 -8.90
C GLY A 68 -9.35 2.36 -9.41
N SER A 69 -8.61 1.90 -10.43
CA SER A 69 -8.70 0.54 -10.95
C SER A 69 -8.28 -0.50 -9.91
N LEU A 70 -7.18 -0.24 -9.20
CA LEU A 70 -6.72 -1.10 -8.09
C LEU A 70 -7.77 -1.23 -6.99
N VAL A 71 -8.37 -0.12 -6.55
CA VAL A 71 -9.43 -0.14 -5.53
C VAL A 71 -10.65 -0.93 -6.02
N SER A 72 -11.05 -0.75 -7.27
CA SER A 72 -12.13 -1.53 -7.88
C SER A 72 -11.82 -3.04 -7.89
N ALA A 73 -10.58 -3.42 -8.22
CA ALA A 73 -10.14 -4.82 -8.20
C ALA A 73 -10.19 -5.44 -6.78
N LEU A 74 -9.81 -4.67 -5.75
CA LEU A 74 -9.90 -5.10 -4.36
C LEU A 74 -11.36 -5.30 -3.89
N GLN A 75 -12.29 -4.49 -4.38
CA GLN A 75 -13.71 -4.57 -4.03
C GLN A 75 -14.48 -5.66 -4.79
N THR A 76 -14.05 -5.99 -6.01
CA THR A 76 -14.72 -6.94 -6.91
C THR A 76 -14.40 -8.41 -6.62
N GLY A 77 -13.73 -8.70 -5.50
CA GLY A 77 -13.43 -10.07 -5.07
C GLY A 77 -12.08 -10.60 -5.54
N ASN A 78 -11.27 -9.80 -6.23
CA ASN A 78 -9.91 -10.17 -6.64
C ASN A 78 -8.85 -9.83 -5.58
N TYR A 79 -9.26 -9.54 -4.34
CA TYR A 79 -8.39 -9.10 -3.25
C TYR A 79 -7.20 -10.05 -3.05
N HIS A 80 -7.45 -11.36 -2.94
CA HIS A 80 -6.39 -12.32 -2.66
C HIS A 80 -5.32 -12.34 -3.76
N ALA A 81 -5.73 -12.40 -5.03
CA ALA A 81 -4.77 -12.41 -6.13
C ALA A 81 -4.00 -11.08 -6.20
N VAL A 82 -4.66 -9.94 -5.96
CA VAL A 82 -3.99 -8.64 -5.90
C VAL A 82 -2.90 -8.68 -4.83
N LEU A 83 -3.21 -9.06 -3.58
CA LEU A 83 -2.21 -9.11 -2.51
C LEU A 83 -1.05 -10.06 -2.82
N THR A 84 -1.32 -11.26 -3.35
CA THR A 84 -0.27 -12.20 -3.73
C THR A 84 0.63 -11.65 -4.85
N ASN A 85 0.07 -10.93 -5.83
CA ASN A 85 0.88 -10.27 -6.87
C ASN A 85 1.77 -9.15 -6.31
N PHE A 86 1.35 -8.51 -5.22
CA PHE A 86 2.16 -7.55 -4.47
C PHE A 86 3.10 -8.21 -3.46
N GLY A 87 3.08 -9.55 -3.31
CA GLY A 87 3.89 -10.25 -2.31
C GLY A 87 3.43 -10.01 -0.86
N LEU A 88 2.19 -9.57 -0.66
CA LEU A 88 1.60 -9.29 0.65
C LEU A 88 0.83 -10.49 1.19
N ASP A 89 0.76 -10.62 2.51
CA ASP A 89 -0.03 -11.65 3.19
C ASP A 89 -1.53 -11.30 3.19
N PRO A 90 -2.40 -12.10 2.52
CA PRO A 90 -3.84 -11.88 2.52
C PRO A 90 -4.51 -12.05 3.88
N ALA A 91 -3.87 -12.76 4.82
CA ALA A 91 -4.42 -12.99 6.15
C ALA A 91 -4.35 -11.74 7.04
N ALA A 92 -3.37 -10.87 6.83
CA ALA A 92 -3.17 -9.66 7.62
C ALA A 92 -4.39 -8.71 7.60
N GLY A 93 -5.13 -8.66 6.48
CA GLY A 93 -6.32 -7.83 6.32
C GLY A 93 -7.66 -8.52 6.59
N ALA A 94 -7.67 -9.80 7.00
CA ALA A 94 -8.89 -10.63 7.09
C ALA A 94 -9.97 -10.01 7.99
N SER A 95 -9.56 -9.35 9.08
CA SER A 95 -10.47 -8.67 10.00
C SER A 95 -11.27 -7.58 9.30
N LYS A 96 -10.62 -6.68 8.55
CA LYS A 96 -11.27 -5.56 7.84
C LYS A 96 -12.11 -6.04 6.65
N LEU A 97 -11.64 -7.07 5.96
CA LEU A 97 -12.38 -7.75 4.90
C LEU A 97 -13.74 -8.28 5.39
N THR A 98 -13.78 -8.83 6.61
CA THR A 98 -15.03 -9.34 7.21
C THR A 98 -16.09 -8.25 7.39
N TYR A 99 -15.67 -6.99 7.59
CA TYR A 99 -16.55 -5.83 7.68
C TYR A 99 -16.82 -5.15 6.33
N GLY A 100 -16.33 -5.72 5.22
CA GLY A 100 -16.48 -5.16 3.88
C GLY A 100 -15.53 -4.00 3.58
N ASP A 101 -14.48 -3.80 4.37
CA ASP A 101 -13.45 -2.78 4.15
C ASP A 101 -12.22 -3.38 3.46
N SER A 102 -12.35 -3.67 2.16
CA SER A 102 -11.25 -4.23 1.35
C SER A 102 -10.04 -3.30 1.25
N VAL A 103 -10.25 -1.99 1.34
CA VAL A 103 -9.15 -1.01 1.27
C VAL A 103 -8.40 -0.98 2.59
N GLY A 104 -9.10 -0.92 3.73
CA GLY A 104 -8.48 -1.04 5.05
C GLY A 104 -7.73 -2.36 5.21
N ALA A 105 -8.31 -3.47 4.72
CA ALA A 105 -7.64 -4.77 4.69
C ALA A 105 -6.33 -4.75 3.89
N PHE A 106 -6.29 -4.05 2.76
CA PHE A 106 -5.07 -3.93 1.95
C PHE A 106 -4.01 -3.09 2.67
N LEU A 107 -4.41 -2.02 3.35
CA LEU A 107 -3.50 -1.18 4.14
C LEU A 107 -2.91 -1.95 5.34
N ASP A 108 -3.73 -2.74 6.05
CA ASP A 108 -3.25 -3.59 7.14
C ASP A 108 -2.21 -4.62 6.65
N ALA A 109 -2.39 -5.17 5.44
CA ALA A 109 -1.42 -6.09 4.85
C ALA A 109 -0.10 -5.41 4.47
N ILE A 110 -0.13 -4.17 3.95
CA ILE A 110 1.07 -3.38 3.69
C ILE A 110 1.79 -3.05 5.00
N GLN A 111 1.06 -2.65 6.03
CA GLN A 111 1.63 -2.31 7.34
C GLN A 111 2.34 -3.54 7.93
N HIS A 112 1.67 -4.69 7.94
CA HIS A 112 2.25 -5.94 8.42
C HIS A 112 3.52 -6.34 7.65
N TRP A 113 3.55 -6.14 6.33
CA TRP A 113 4.76 -6.37 5.53
C TRP A 113 5.89 -5.40 5.92
N ALA A 114 5.59 -4.13 6.16
CA ALA A 114 6.59 -3.14 6.57
C ALA A 114 7.17 -3.45 7.96
N ASP A 115 6.32 -3.81 8.93
CA ASP A 115 6.74 -4.22 10.27
C ASP A 115 7.66 -5.46 10.24
N GLN A 116 7.40 -6.41 9.35
CA GLN A 116 8.28 -7.58 9.16
C GLN A 116 9.64 -7.20 8.58
N GLN A 117 9.70 -6.24 7.65
CA GLN A 117 10.98 -5.80 7.11
C GLN A 117 11.86 -5.13 8.17
N ASP A 118 11.25 -4.31 9.03
CA ASP A 118 11.96 -3.64 10.12
C ASP A 118 12.47 -4.67 11.16
N ALA A 119 11.63 -5.65 11.51
CA ALA A 119 12.01 -6.73 12.42
C ALA A 119 13.21 -7.54 11.91
N THR A 120 13.26 -7.87 10.61
CA THR A 120 14.36 -8.65 10.02
C THR A 120 15.70 -7.92 10.02
N MET A 121 15.74 -6.59 10.10
CA MET A 121 17.00 -5.84 10.23
C MET A 121 17.58 -5.90 11.65
N THR A 122 16.78 -6.23 12.68
CA THR A 122 17.24 -6.27 14.08
C THR A 122 17.79 -7.63 14.54
N GLU A 123 17.55 -8.71 13.78
CA GLU A 123 17.95 -10.07 14.21
C GLU A 123 19.34 -10.53 13.71
N ASP A 124 19.97 -9.84 12.74
CA ASP A 124 21.29 -10.24 12.20
C ASP A 124 22.50 -9.79 13.05
N SER A 125 22.30 -9.01 14.12
CA SER A 125 23.41 -8.49 14.95
C SER A 125 23.77 -9.35 16.18
N THR A 126 23.11 -10.49 16.41
CA THR A 126 23.44 -11.39 17.54
C THR A 126 23.79 -12.79 17.06
N GLY A 127 24.82 -12.89 16.21
CA GLY A 127 25.15 -14.14 15.53
C GLY A 127 26.63 -14.43 15.35
N ASN A 128 27.58 -13.76 16.02
CA ASN A 128 28.96 -14.27 16.04
C ASN A 128 29.84 -13.66 17.15
N GLN A 129 30.13 -14.42 18.21
CA GLN A 129 31.48 -14.44 18.81
C GLN A 129 31.82 -15.83 19.36
N PRO A 130 32.92 -16.45 18.89
CA PRO A 130 33.48 -17.68 19.44
C PRO A 130 34.35 -17.31 20.65
N HIS A 131 34.03 -17.82 21.84
CA HIS A 131 34.95 -17.78 22.97
C HIS A 131 35.40 -19.19 23.33
N GLN A 132 36.63 -19.45 22.91
CA GLN A 132 37.51 -20.49 23.40
C GLN A 132 37.70 -20.40 24.92
N GLN A 133 38.06 -21.55 25.49
CA GLN A 133 38.87 -21.71 26.71
C GLN A 133 38.19 -21.46 28.06
N GLN A 134 37.88 -22.55 28.76
CA GLN A 134 38.08 -22.72 30.22
C GLN A 134 38.18 -24.23 30.49
N HIS A 135 39.40 -24.76 30.61
CA HIS A 135 39.95 -25.22 31.89
C HIS A 135 39.04 -26.23 32.61
N GLN A 136 39.33 -27.53 32.43
CA GLN A 136 39.90 -28.40 33.46
C GLN A 136 40.46 -29.68 32.82
#